data_AF-A0A9D5SMQ0-F1
#
_entry.id   AF-A0A9D5SMQ0-F1
#
_cell.length_a   1.000
_cell.length_b   1.000
_cell.length_c   1.000
_cell.angle_alpha   90.00
_cell.angle_beta   90.00
_cell.angle_gamma   90.00
#
_symmetry.space_group_name_H-M   'P 1'
#
loop_
_entity.id
_entity.type
_entity.pdbx_description
1 polymer ?
#
loop_
_entity_poly.entity_id
_entity_poly.type
_entity_poly.pdbx_seq_one_letter_code
_entity_poly.pdbx_strand_id
1 'polypeptide(L)'
;MKLTINFSESAGKIKPMNAVNNGPIFTKNADQNSGNLDTYTAAKIPYARTHDAAFCSSYGGEHTVDITAVFPNFDADENDPASYDFHYTAEYCEKIMMAGTKVFFRLGQKIEHGTKKYGIWPPKDFKKWAVICEH
;
A
#
# COMPACT_ATOMS: atom_id res chain seq x y z
N MET A 1 22.35 -26.04 25.95
CA MET A 1 20.88 -26.07 26.01
C MET A 1 20.38 -27.14 25.05
N LYS A 2 19.50 -28.05 25.47
CA LYS A 2 18.90 -29.09 24.62
C LYS A 2 17.43 -28.76 24.42
N LEU A 3 17.00 -28.62 23.17
CA LEU A 3 15.59 -28.41 22.81
C LEU A 3 14.96 -29.76 22.41
N THR A 4 13.73 -30.02 22.81
CA THR A 4 12.98 -31.23 22.42
C THR A 4 11.60 -30.79 21.94
N ILE A 5 11.19 -31.26 20.75
CA ILE A 5 9.94 -30.90 20.10
C ILE A 5 9.20 -32.20 19.78
N ASN A 6 7.92 -32.29 20.13
CA ASN A 6 7.04 -33.38 19.72
C ASN A 6 6.15 -32.93 18.55
N PHE A 7 6.32 -33.55 17.38
CA PHE A 7 5.54 -33.22 16.18
C PHE A 7 4.21 -33.97 16.08
N SER A 8 3.91 -34.91 16.98
CA SER A 8 2.61 -35.62 17.01
C SER A 8 1.54 -34.90 17.84
N GLU A 9 1.91 -33.84 18.56
CA GLU A 9 1.02 -33.07 19.42
C GLU A 9 0.89 -31.62 18.91
N SER A 10 -0.33 -31.10 18.86
CA SER A 10 -0.58 -29.69 18.54
C SER A 10 -0.74 -28.86 19.81
N ALA A 11 -0.03 -27.74 19.90
CA ALA A 11 -0.21 -26.73 20.95
C ALA A 11 -1.25 -25.65 20.59
N GLY A 12 -2.04 -25.87 19.52
CA GLY A 12 -3.03 -24.92 19.02
C GLY A 12 -2.58 -24.18 17.74
N LYS A 13 -3.33 -23.13 17.38
CA LYS A 13 -3.10 -22.36 16.15
C LYS A 13 -2.16 -21.19 16.40
N ILE A 14 -1.16 -21.04 15.54
CA ILE A 14 -0.31 -19.84 15.51
C ILE A 14 -1.04 -18.77 14.72
N LYS A 15 -1.28 -17.60 15.34
CA LYS A 15 -1.81 -16.42 14.65
C LYS A 15 -0.70 -15.84 13.75
N PRO A 16 -0.93 -15.60 12.45
CA PRO A 16 0.00 -14.86 11.61
C PRO A 16 0.19 -13.43 12.15
N MET A 17 1.42 -13.09 12.51
CA MET A 17 1.81 -11.78 13.04
C MET A 17 2.94 -11.14 12.23
N ASN A 18 3.15 -11.62 11.00
CA ASN A 18 4.18 -11.21 10.05
C ASN A 18 3.65 -10.21 9.00
N ALA A 19 2.68 -9.36 9.35
CA ALA A 19 2.26 -8.26 8.47
C ALA A 19 3.40 -7.22 8.34
N VAL A 20 3.46 -6.53 7.21
CA VAL A 20 4.55 -5.59 6.91
C VAL A 20 4.03 -4.26 6.38
N ASN A 21 4.93 -3.28 6.33
CA ASN A 21 4.71 -2.07 5.55
C ASN A 21 5.11 -2.34 4.09
N ASN A 22 4.23 -1.96 3.16
CA ASN A 22 4.37 -2.06 1.72
C ASN A 22 4.44 -3.49 1.14
N GLY A 23 4.11 -3.57 -0.14
CA GLY A 23 4.12 -4.77 -0.97
C GLY A 23 5.46 -5.12 -1.60
N PRO A 24 5.47 -6.16 -2.45
CA PRO A 24 6.63 -6.47 -3.26
C PRO A 24 6.88 -5.40 -4.33
N ILE A 25 8.13 -5.31 -4.77
CA ILE A 25 8.49 -4.70 -6.05
C ILE A 25 8.32 -5.78 -7.11
N PHE A 26 7.55 -5.45 -8.14
CA PHE A 26 7.39 -6.27 -9.33
C PHE A 26 7.21 -5.37 -10.54
N THR A 27 8.04 -5.56 -11.55
CA THR A 27 7.85 -5.01 -12.90
C THR A 27 7.42 -6.14 -13.81
N LYS A 28 6.53 -5.83 -14.78
CA LYS A 28 6.16 -6.76 -15.85
C LYS A 28 6.76 -6.25 -17.16
N ASN A 29 8.08 -6.20 -17.22
CA ASN A 29 8.84 -5.74 -18.39
C ASN A 29 9.58 -6.93 -19.01
N ALA A 30 9.44 -7.13 -20.32
CA ALA A 30 9.90 -8.35 -21.01
C ALA A 30 11.38 -8.71 -20.75
N ASP A 31 12.23 -7.73 -20.47
CA ASP A 31 13.69 -7.83 -20.40
C ASP A 31 14.32 -7.29 -19.09
N GLN A 32 13.53 -6.65 -18.22
CA GLN A 32 13.99 -5.95 -17.00
C GLN A 32 13.14 -6.31 -15.76
N ASN A 33 12.72 -7.58 -15.66
CA ASN A 33 12.02 -8.07 -14.47
C ASN A 33 13.01 -8.16 -13.31
N SER A 34 12.92 -7.21 -12.38
CA SER A 34 13.62 -7.23 -11.10
C SER A 34 12.61 -6.95 -10.00
N GLY A 35 12.78 -7.62 -8.86
CA GLY A 35 11.81 -7.54 -7.79
C GLY A 35 12.00 -8.64 -6.77
N ASN A 36 11.04 -8.72 -5.84
CA ASN A 36 11.04 -9.67 -4.74
C ASN A 36 9.71 -10.44 -4.63
N LEU A 37 8.91 -10.48 -5.70
CA LEU A 37 7.59 -11.11 -5.69
C LEU A 37 7.64 -12.57 -5.18
N ASP A 38 8.58 -13.37 -5.68
CA ASP A 38 8.69 -14.79 -5.30
C ASP A 38 9.04 -14.97 -3.82
N THR A 39 10.03 -14.23 -3.31
CA THR A 39 10.44 -14.31 -1.90
C THR A 39 9.38 -13.73 -0.97
N TYR A 40 8.70 -12.66 -1.39
CA TYR A 40 7.57 -12.08 -0.65
C TYR A 40 6.38 -13.04 -0.58
N THR A 41 6.05 -13.71 -1.70
CA THR A 41 5.00 -14.75 -1.76
C THR A 41 5.33 -15.92 -0.84
N ALA A 42 6.58 -16.41 -0.88
CA ALA A 42 7.04 -17.50 -0.02
C ALA A 42 6.94 -17.16 1.48
N ALA A 43 7.07 -15.88 1.85
CA ALA A 43 6.96 -15.41 3.23
C ALA A 43 5.51 -15.41 3.77
N LYS A 44 4.49 -15.61 2.92
CA LYS A 44 3.07 -15.69 3.30
C LYS A 44 2.64 -14.51 4.18
N ILE A 45 3.01 -13.31 3.75
CA ILE A 45 2.66 -12.07 4.44
C ILE A 45 1.13 -11.89 4.39
N PRO A 46 0.42 -11.77 5.53
CA PRO A 46 -1.03 -11.73 5.54
C PRO A 46 -1.59 -10.37 5.10
N TYR A 47 -0.92 -9.27 5.49
CA TYR A 47 -1.33 -7.91 5.18
C TYR A 47 -0.13 -7.02 4.86
N ALA A 48 -0.29 -6.14 3.88
CA ALA A 48 0.65 -5.08 3.54
C ALA A 48 -0.01 -3.71 3.77
N ARG A 49 0.52 -2.91 4.71
CA ARG A 49 0.06 -1.53 4.93
C ARG A 49 0.72 -0.60 3.92
N THR A 50 -0.04 0.20 3.19
CA THR A 50 0.49 1.03 2.08
C THR A 50 1.10 2.38 2.52
N HIS A 51 1.65 2.47 3.73
CA HIS A 51 2.21 3.73 4.23
C HIS A 51 3.50 4.09 3.49
N ASP A 52 3.65 5.37 3.12
CA ASP A 52 4.87 5.91 2.49
C ASP A 52 5.25 5.24 1.16
N ALA A 53 4.29 4.58 0.49
CA ALA A 53 4.52 3.96 -0.81
C ALA A 53 5.03 4.97 -1.85
N ALA A 54 4.59 6.24 -1.74
CA ALA A 54 4.95 7.30 -2.65
C ALA A 54 6.44 7.69 -2.66
N PHE A 55 7.25 7.23 -1.69
CA PHE A 55 8.70 7.40 -1.74
C PHE A 55 9.43 6.41 -2.64
N CYS A 56 8.75 5.37 -3.11
CA CYS A 56 9.34 4.36 -3.97
C CYS A 56 8.83 4.53 -5.39
N SER A 57 9.74 4.87 -6.32
CA SER A 57 9.43 4.96 -7.75
C SER A 57 8.85 3.66 -8.30
N SER A 58 9.30 2.51 -7.81
CA SER A 58 8.78 1.19 -8.20
C SER A 58 7.32 0.93 -7.79
N TYR A 59 6.78 1.71 -6.86
CA TYR A 59 5.37 1.64 -6.44
C TYR A 59 4.48 2.68 -7.13
N GLY A 60 5.04 3.51 -8.01
CA GLY A 60 4.37 4.64 -8.67
C GLY A 60 4.80 6.01 -8.15
N GLY A 61 5.70 6.07 -7.15
CA GLY A 61 6.23 7.31 -6.61
C GLY A 61 5.13 8.27 -6.13
N GLU A 62 5.32 9.57 -6.36
CA GLU A 62 4.40 10.64 -5.95
C GLU A 62 2.94 10.49 -6.46
N HIS A 63 2.67 9.53 -7.35
CA HIS A 63 1.35 9.25 -7.92
C HIS A 63 0.65 8.02 -7.30
N THR A 64 1.19 7.43 -6.23
CA THR A 64 0.60 6.22 -5.60
C THR A 64 0.11 6.45 -4.18
N VAL A 65 -1.03 5.86 -3.85
CA VAL A 65 -1.66 5.70 -2.52
C VAL A 65 -2.08 6.98 -1.80
N ASP A 66 -1.24 8.01 -1.77
CA ASP A 66 -1.53 9.29 -1.13
C ASP A 66 -2.86 9.85 -1.65
N ILE A 67 -3.73 10.38 -0.78
CA ILE A 67 -5.05 10.86 -1.22
C ILE A 67 -4.92 12.05 -2.19
N THR A 68 -3.82 12.81 -2.15
CA THR A 68 -3.56 13.86 -3.15
C THR A 68 -3.05 13.32 -4.47
N ALA A 69 -2.59 12.06 -4.52
CA ALA A 69 -2.31 11.39 -5.78
C ALA A 69 -3.60 10.83 -6.37
N VAL A 70 -4.43 10.20 -5.53
CA VAL A 70 -5.73 9.64 -5.92
C VAL A 70 -6.71 10.72 -6.35
N PHE A 71 -6.74 11.87 -5.68
CA PHE A 71 -7.61 13.01 -5.99
C PHE A 71 -6.77 14.29 -6.11
N PRO A 72 -6.16 14.55 -7.28
CA PRO A 72 -5.13 15.57 -7.45
C PRO A 72 -5.65 17.02 -7.39
N ASN A 73 -6.93 17.23 -7.74
CA ASN A 73 -7.56 18.54 -7.66
C ASN A 73 -8.67 18.55 -6.63
N PHE A 74 -8.40 19.05 -5.43
CA PHE A 74 -9.39 19.12 -4.35
C PHE A 74 -10.65 19.94 -4.70
N ASP A 75 -10.56 20.82 -5.70
CA ASP A 75 -11.70 21.63 -6.17
C ASP A 75 -12.54 20.94 -7.26
N ALA A 76 -12.13 19.78 -7.76
CA ALA A 76 -12.90 18.98 -8.70
C ALA A 76 -14.13 18.33 -8.02
N ASP A 77 -15.11 17.89 -8.81
CA ASP A 77 -16.30 17.19 -8.30
C ASP A 77 -15.90 15.82 -7.74
N GLU A 78 -16.12 15.60 -6.45
CA GLU A 78 -15.83 14.33 -5.78
C GLU A 78 -16.68 13.16 -6.29
N ASN A 79 -17.80 13.41 -6.98
CA ASN A 79 -18.66 12.37 -7.54
C ASN A 79 -18.33 12.03 -9.00
N ASP A 80 -17.46 12.81 -9.66
CA ASP A 80 -17.02 12.54 -11.03
C ASP A 80 -15.83 11.57 -11.00
N PRO A 81 -15.94 10.34 -11.55
CA PRO A 81 -14.82 9.41 -11.62
C PRO A 81 -13.60 9.97 -12.36
N ALA A 82 -13.78 10.93 -13.27
CA ALA A 82 -12.68 11.58 -13.98
C ALA A 82 -11.85 12.53 -13.09
N SER A 83 -12.34 12.88 -11.90
CA SER A 83 -11.58 13.63 -10.89
C SER A 83 -10.53 12.79 -10.18
N TYR A 84 -10.56 11.47 -10.33
CA TYR A 84 -9.66 10.54 -9.65
C TYR A 84 -8.57 10.00 -10.59
N ASP A 85 -7.36 9.84 -10.06
CA ASP A 85 -6.27 9.09 -10.69
C ASP A 85 -5.89 7.87 -9.84
N PHE A 86 -6.47 6.72 -10.22
CA PHE A 86 -6.18 5.46 -9.56
C PHE A 86 -5.04 4.68 -10.21
N HIS A 87 -4.45 5.13 -11.32
CA HIS A 87 -3.64 4.26 -12.18
C HIS A 87 -2.52 3.55 -11.42
N TYR A 88 -1.60 4.30 -10.80
CA TYR A 88 -0.48 3.73 -10.07
C TYR A 88 -0.87 3.10 -8.73
N THR A 89 -1.92 3.63 -8.09
CA THR A 89 -2.45 3.07 -6.84
C THR A 89 -3.05 1.68 -7.06
N ALA A 90 -3.85 1.52 -8.12
CA ALA A 90 -4.46 0.26 -8.51
C ALA A 90 -3.37 -0.75 -8.93
N GLU A 91 -2.43 -0.33 -9.78
CA GLU A 91 -1.30 -1.18 -10.19
C GLU A 91 -0.50 -1.68 -8.98
N TYR A 92 -0.25 -0.81 -7.99
CA TYR A 92 0.47 -1.22 -6.79
C TYR A 92 -0.34 -2.18 -5.90
N CYS A 93 -1.64 -1.94 -5.74
CA CYS A 93 -2.53 -2.85 -5.03
C CYS A 93 -2.59 -4.22 -5.70
N GLU A 94 -2.63 -4.27 -7.04
CA GLU A 94 -2.58 -5.51 -7.80
C GLU A 94 -1.31 -6.30 -7.51
N LYS A 95 -0.14 -5.65 -7.50
CA LYS A 95 1.15 -6.30 -7.18
C LYS A 95 1.17 -6.90 -5.77
N ILE A 96 0.54 -6.24 -4.78
CA ILE A 96 0.37 -6.80 -3.44
C ILE A 96 -0.50 -8.05 -3.49
N MET A 97 -1.64 -7.99 -4.18
CA MET A 97 -2.59 -9.10 -4.28
C MET A 97 -2.03 -10.29 -5.06
N MET A 98 -1.16 -10.05 -6.05
CA MET A 98 -0.45 -11.10 -6.78
C MET A 98 0.39 -12.00 -5.87
N ALA A 99 0.91 -11.47 -4.74
CA ALA A 99 1.67 -12.24 -3.77
C ALA A 99 0.80 -13.05 -2.79
N GLY A 100 -0.53 -12.98 -2.92
CA GLY A 100 -1.49 -13.56 -1.97
C GLY A 100 -1.65 -12.73 -0.69
N THR A 101 -1.15 -11.50 -0.65
CA THR A 101 -1.22 -10.61 0.49
C THR A 101 -2.42 -9.68 0.38
N LYS A 102 -3.10 -9.42 1.50
CA LYS A 102 -4.21 -8.46 1.52
C LYS A 102 -3.69 -7.04 1.68
N VAL A 103 -4.29 -6.11 0.95
CA VAL A 103 -3.98 -4.68 1.07
C VAL A 103 -4.61 -4.15 2.36
N PHE A 104 -3.79 -3.61 3.26
CA PHE A 104 -4.25 -2.73 4.32
C PHE A 104 -4.05 -1.29 3.84
N PHE A 105 -5.04 -0.80 3.11
CA PHE A 105 -4.98 0.51 2.48
C PHE A 105 -4.97 1.61 3.53
N ARG A 106 -4.06 2.58 3.38
CA ARG A 106 -3.99 3.73 4.27
C ARG A 106 -4.60 4.96 3.62
N LEU A 107 -5.70 5.43 4.20
CA LEU A 107 -6.24 6.76 3.93
C LEU A 107 -5.32 7.82 4.56
N GLY A 108 -4.59 8.59 3.75
CA GLY A 108 -3.72 9.65 4.23
C GLY A 108 -2.67 10.13 3.23
N GLN A 109 -1.64 10.79 3.76
CA GLN A 109 -0.55 11.42 3.01
C GLN A 109 0.80 10.93 3.53
N LYS A 110 1.77 10.67 2.64
CA LYS A 110 3.12 10.26 3.07
C LYS A 110 3.67 11.25 4.08
N ILE A 111 4.57 10.78 4.94
CA ILE A 111 5.26 11.72 5.82
C ILE A 111 6.06 12.73 4.99
N GLU A 112 6.05 13.99 5.36
CA GLU A 112 6.91 15.00 4.73
C GLU A 112 7.93 15.46 5.76
N HIS A 113 9.21 15.16 5.55
CA HIS A 113 10.30 15.59 6.46
C HIS A 113 10.88 16.96 6.11
N GLY A 114 10.60 17.48 4.91
CA GLY A 114 11.10 18.78 4.45
C GLY A 114 10.60 19.96 5.29
N THR A 115 11.28 21.10 5.19
CA THR A 115 10.89 22.35 5.89
C THR A 115 9.57 22.91 5.37
N LYS A 116 9.29 22.72 4.07
CA LYS A 116 8.00 23.00 3.44
C LYS A 116 7.16 21.75 3.38
N LYS A 117 5.86 21.92 3.65
CA LYS A 117 4.85 20.87 3.58
C LYS A 117 3.88 21.14 2.42
N TYR A 118 3.45 20.08 1.73
CA TYR A 118 2.55 20.14 0.58
C TYR A 118 1.22 19.46 0.89
N GLY A 119 1.22 18.18 1.26
CA GLY A 119 0.00 17.37 1.38
C GLY A 119 -0.49 17.14 2.80
N ILE A 120 0.37 17.27 3.82
CA ILE A 120 0.05 16.78 5.19
C ILE A 120 -0.87 17.69 6.02
N TRP A 121 -1.33 18.80 5.47
CA TRP A 121 -2.20 19.72 6.19
C TRP A 121 -3.64 19.18 6.29
N PRO A 122 -4.39 19.54 7.33
CA PRO A 122 -5.81 19.25 7.38
C PRO A 122 -6.52 19.74 6.10
N PRO A 123 -7.46 18.96 5.53
CA PRO A 123 -8.19 19.39 4.34
C PRO A 123 -9.05 20.62 4.64
N LYS A 124 -9.24 21.48 3.64
CA LYS A 124 -10.08 22.68 3.77
C LYS A 124 -11.58 22.37 3.97
N ASP A 125 -12.01 21.17 3.59
CA ASP A 125 -13.36 20.66 3.83
C ASP A 125 -13.26 19.18 4.25
N PHE A 126 -13.58 18.91 5.53
CA PHE A 126 -13.51 17.55 6.08
C PHE A 126 -14.56 16.61 5.50
N LYS A 127 -15.76 17.12 5.19
CA LYS A 127 -16.84 16.30 4.63
C LYS A 127 -16.47 15.87 3.22
N LYS A 128 -16.02 16.82 2.39
CA LYS A 128 -15.57 16.51 1.03
C LYS A 128 -14.41 15.52 1.03
N TRP A 129 -13.43 15.71 1.92
CA TRP A 129 -12.32 14.75 2.05
C TRP A 129 -12.79 13.34 2.44
N ALA A 130 -13.78 13.22 3.31
CA ALA A 130 -14.34 11.92 3.69
C ALA A 130 -15.07 11.25 2.52
N VAL A 131 -15.82 12.00 1.72
CA VAL A 131 -16.48 11.48 0.50
C VAL A 131 -15.43 11.02 -0.52
N ILE A 132 -14.37 11.81 -0.74
CA ILE A 132 -13.25 11.40 -1.62
C ILE A 132 -12.67 10.05 -1.18
N CYS A 133 -12.56 9.80 0.13
CA CYS A 133 -12.03 8.54 0.66
C CYS A 133 -13.03 7.37 0.66
N GLU A 134 -14.32 7.63 0.42
CA GLU A 134 -15.37 6.61 0.36
C GLU A 134 -15.42 5.91 -1.00
N HIS A 135 -15.06 6.63 -2.06
CA HIS A 135 -15.00 6.13 -3.44
C HIS A 135 -13.84 5.15 -3.67
#